data_AF-A0A7C7P5P8-F1
#
_entry.id   AF-A0A7C7P5P8-F1
#
_cell.length_a   1.000
_cell.length_b   1.000
_cell.length_c   1.000
_cell.angle_alpha   90.00
_cell.angle_beta   90.00
_cell.angle_gamma   90.00
#
_symmetry.space_group_name_H-M   'P 1'
#
loop_
_entity.id
_entity.type
_entity.pdbx_description
1 polymer ?
#
loop_
_entity_poly.entity_id
_entity_poly.type
_entity_poly.pdbx_seq_one_letter_code
_entity_poly.pdbx_strand_id
1 'polypeptide(L)'
;MVFFDTNSLIIHNQYNSEIDDLEAEKEYYKKEIEKDQEAIDELSREEGIETFAREQYYMKKDNEDIYIIEYQDSLKTKEDE
;
A
#
# COMPACT_ATOMS: atom_id res chain seq x y z
N MET A 1 0.92 -30.87 -34.83
CA MET A 1 2.29 -30.93 -35.40
C MET A 1 3.19 -30.24 -34.39
N VAL A 2 3.57 -30.97 -33.35
CA VAL A 2 4.51 -30.50 -32.31
C VAL A 2 5.90 -30.86 -32.84
N PHE A 3 6.93 -30.02 -32.65
CA PHE A 3 8.35 -30.34 -32.90
C PHE A 3 8.92 -30.22 -34.33
N PHE A 4 9.01 -29.03 -34.93
CA PHE A 4 10.02 -28.83 -36.00
C PHE A 4 10.96 -27.62 -35.84
N ASP A 5 10.99 -27.00 -34.67
CA ASP A 5 12.20 -26.33 -34.21
C ASP A 5 12.22 -26.36 -32.68
N THR A 6 13.31 -26.83 -32.08
CA THR A 6 13.57 -26.74 -30.63
C THR A 6 13.45 -25.31 -30.10
N ASN A 7 13.69 -24.31 -30.95
CA ASN A 7 13.43 -22.90 -30.61
C ASN A 7 11.96 -22.64 -30.31
N SER A 8 11.02 -23.31 -31.00
CA SER A 8 9.59 -23.03 -30.87
C SER A 8 9.01 -23.42 -29.51
N LEU A 9 9.55 -24.45 -28.84
CA LEU A 9 9.07 -24.87 -27.51
C LEU A 9 9.65 -23.99 -26.40
N ILE A 10 10.93 -23.61 -26.51
CA ILE A 10 11.58 -22.71 -25.55
C ILE A 10 10.91 -21.33 -25.60
N ILE A 11 10.68 -20.80 -26.80
CA ILE A 11 10.01 -19.51 -27.00
C ILE A 11 8.58 -19.56 -26.46
N HIS A 12 7.84 -20.65 -26.68
CA HIS A 12 6.48 -20.75 -26.16
C HIS A 12 6.44 -20.80 -24.62
N ASN A 13 7.38 -21.50 -23.99
CA ASN A 13 7.50 -21.50 -22.53
C ASN A 13 7.89 -20.12 -21.98
N GLN A 14 8.75 -19.37 -22.69
CA GLN A 14 9.08 -17.99 -22.31
C GLN A 14 7.85 -17.08 -22.36
N TYR A 15 7.06 -17.15 -23.44
CA TYR A 15 5.83 -16.37 -23.54
C TYR A 15 4.79 -16.77 -22.49
N ASN A 16 4.67 -18.06 -22.17
CA ASN A 16 3.76 -18.47 -21.09
C ASN A 16 4.20 -17.90 -19.74
N SER A 17 5.51 -17.91 -19.43
CA SER A 17 6.03 -17.27 -18.22
C SER A 17 5.77 -15.76 -18.21
N GLU A 18 5.96 -15.09 -19.36
CA GLU A 18 5.68 -13.66 -19.48
C GLU A 18 4.19 -13.36 -19.30
N ILE A 19 3.31 -14.22 -19.81
CA ILE A 19 1.85 -14.13 -19.58
C ILE A 19 1.55 -14.26 -18.08
N ASP A 20 2.12 -15.26 -17.41
CA ASP A 20 1.91 -15.49 -15.98
C ASP A 20 2.39 -14.28 -15.15
N ASP A 21 3.56 -13.71 -15.49
CA ASP A 21 4.11 -12.52 -14.84
C ASP A 21 3.20 -11.30 -15.04
N LEU A 22 2.71 -11.08 -16.27
CA LEU A 22 1.78 -9.99 -16.58
C LEU A 22 0.43 -10.17 -15.88
N GLU A 23 -0.06 -11.41 -15.74
CA GLU A 23 -1.29 -11.70 -15.00
C GLU A 23 -1.13 -11.44 -13.50
N ALA A 24 0.01 -11.82 -12.92
CA ALA A 24 0.33 -11.53 -11.53
C ALA A 24 0.45 -10.01 -11.27
N GLU A 25 1.13 -9.28 -12.16
CA GLU A 25 1.25 -7.82 -12.08
C GLU A 25 -0.14 -7.14 -12.19
N LYS A 26 -0.98 -7.63 -13.09
CA LYS A 26 -2.36 -7.15 -13.23
C LYS A 26 -3.19 -7.41 -11.98
N GLU A 27 -3.08 -8.59 -11.36
CA GLU A 27 -3.78 -8.89 -10.11
C GLU A 27 -3.29 -8.00 -8.96
N TYR A 28 -1.97 -7.81 -8.86
CA TYR A 28 -1.36 -6.91 -7.89
C TYR A 28 -1.92 -5.49 -7.98
N TYR A 29 -1.87 -4.87 -9.17
CA TYR A 29 -2.37 -3.50 -9.31
C TYR A 29 -3.88 -3.39 -9.09
N LYS A 30 -4.67 -4.41 -9.44
CA LYS A 30 -6.10 -4.41 -9.12
C LYS A 30 -6.35 -4.34 -7.61
N LYS A 31 -5.58 -5.10 -6.82
CA LYS A 31 -5.67 -5.08 -5.35
C LYS A 31 -5.24 -3.74 -4.78
N GLU A 32 -4.15 -3.16 -5.29
CA GLU A 32 -3.71 -1.83 -4.84
C GLU A 32 -4.73 -0.76 -5.18
N ILE A 33 -5.35 -0.80 -6.38
CA ILE A 33 -6.43 0.13 -6.74
C ILE A 33 -7.64 0.00 -5.81
N GLU A 34 -8.03 -1.22 -5.45
CA GLU A 34 -9.14 -1.46 -4.51
C GLU A 34 -8.82 -0.86 -3.13
N LYS A 35 -7.62 -1.11 -2.62
CA LYS A 35 -7.14 -0.55 -1.35
C LYS A 35 -7.06 0.98 -1.39
N ASP A 36 -6.54 1.56 -2.46
CA ASP A 36 -6.47 3.01 -2.62
C ASP A 36 -7.87 3.63 -2.69
N GLN A 37 -8.82 2.95 -3.34
CA GLN A 37 -10.21 3.42 -3.39
C GLN A 37 -10.85 3.40 -2.00
N GLU A 38 -10.62 2.35 -1.20
CA GLU A 38 -11.08 2.31 0.20
C GLU A 38 -10.50 3.47 1.02
N ALA A 39 -9.20 3.75 0.88
CA ALA A 39 -8.54 4.86 1.56
C ALA A 39 -9.10 6.23 1.12
N ILE A 40 -9.35 6.42 -0.18
CA ILE A 40 -9.98 7.63 -0.72
C ILE A 40 -11.40 7.78 -0.16
N ASP A 41 -12.18 6.70 -0.12
CA ASP A 41 -13.54 6.73 0.39
C ASP A 41 -13.57 7.08 1.88
N GLU A 42 -12.62 6.59 2.67
CA GLU A 42 -12.45 6.96 4.08
C GLU A 42 -12.11 8.46 4.21
N LEU A 43 -11.13 8.95 3.45
CA LEU A 43 -10.73 10.37 3.43
C LEU A 43 -11.76 11.29 2.76
N SER A 44 -12.76 10.77 2.06
CA SER A 44 -13.82 11.58 1.46
C SER A 44 -14.89 11.99 2.48
N ARG A 45 -14.96 11.30 3.62
CA ARG A 45 -15.91 11.56 4.69
C ARG A 45 -15.32 12.58 5.67
N GLU A 46 -16.17 13.45 6.20
CA GLU A 46 -15.76 14.46 7.19
C GLU A 46 -15.05 13.83 8.40
N GLU A 47 -15.53 12.67 8.86
CA GLU A 47 -14.93 11.91 9.97
C GLU A 47 -13.52 11.36 9.63
N GLY A 48 -13.31 10.89 8.39
CA GLY A 48 -12.01 10.38 7.97
C GLY A 48 -10.98 11.50 7.79
N ILE A 49 -11.41 12.65 7.26
CA ILE A 49 -10.56 13.86 7.19
C ILE A 49 -10.19 14.33 8.60
N GLU A 50 -11.16 14.38 9.52
CA GLU A 50 -10.91 14.79 10.90
C GLU A 50 -9.93 13.83 11.60
N THR A 51 -10.12 12.51 11.46
CA THR A 51 -9.21 11.50 12.00
C THR A 51 -7.80 11.65 11.44
N PHE A 52 -7.65 11.76 10.13
CA PHE A 52 -6.36 11.94 9.48
C PHE A 52 -5.65 13.22 9.92
N ALA A 53 -6.38 14.33 10.02
CA ALA A 53 -5.84 15.61 10.49
C ALA A 53 -5.37 15.54 11.96
N ARG A 54 -6.05 14.75 12.81
CA ARG A 54 -5.67 14.54 14.21
C ARG A 54 -4.45 13.64 14.34
N GLU A 55 -4.40 12.54 13.59
CA GLU A 55 -3.31 11.56 13.71
C GLU A 55 -2.00 12.04 13.08
N GLN A 56 -2.07 12.65 11.89
CA GLN A 56 -0.86 13.04 11.15
C GLN A 56 -0.39 14.46 11.48
N TYR A 57 -1.32 15.35 11.79
CA TYR A 57 -1.03 16.78 11.95
C TYR A 57 -1.39 17.33 13.34
N TYR A 58 -1.90 16.50 14.25
CA TYR A 58 -2.30 16.88 15.61
C TYR A 58 -3.26 18.09 15.63
N MET A 59 -4.08 18.23 14.60
CA MET A 59 -5.06 19.31 14.51
C MET A 59 -6.13 19.15 15.59
N LYS A 60 -6.57 20.28 16.17
CA LYS A 60 -7.61 20.33 17.20
C LYS A 60 -8.64 21.41 16.90
N LYS A 61 -9.84 21.27 17.44
CA LYS A 61 -10.85 22.34 17.43
C LYS A 61 -10.52 23.38 18.51
N ASP A 62 -11.02 24.61 18.35
CA ASP A 62 -10.68 25.74 19.25
C ASP A 62 -11.03 25.51 20.73
N ASN A 63 -12.04 24.69 21.01
CA ASN A 63 -12.50 24.35 22.37
C ASN A 63 -12.14 22.91 22.76
N GLU A 64 -10.99 22.42 22.29
CA GLU A 64 -10.54 21.06 22.54
C GLU A 64 -9.09 21.02 23.02
N ASP A 65 -8.81 20.07 23.91
CA ASP A 65 -7.46 19.75 24.39
C ASP A 65 -7.08 18.34 23.92
N ILE A 66 -5.94 18.23 23.25
CA ILE A 66 -5.37 16.97 22.75
C ILE A 66 -4.20 16.57 23.64
N TYR A 67 -4.17 15.31 24.05
CA TYR A 67 -3.06 14.71 24.80
C TYR A 67 -2.35 13.70 23.91
N ILE A 68 -1.03 13.84 23.78
CA ILE A 68 -0.17 12.84 23.16
C ILE A 68 0.50 12.07 24.30
N ILE A 69 0.31 10.75 24.34
CA ILE A 69 0.88 9.88 25.38
C ILE A 69 2.05 9.12 24.76
N GLU A 70 3.25 9.42 25.24
CA GLU A 70 4.47 8.71 24.85
C GLU A 70 5.03 7.96 26.06
N TYR A 71 5.37 6.68 25.86
CA TYR A 71 6.04 5.88 26.88
C TYR A 71 7.54 6.14 26.85
N GLN A 72 8.19 6.18 28.02
CA GLN A 72 9.64 6.45 28.13
C GLN A 72 10.47 5.51 27.25
N ASP A 73 10.09 4.23 27.17
CA ASP A 73 10.78 3.20 26.39
C ASP A 73 10.68 3.41 24.86
N SER A 74 9.80 4.31 24.40
CA SER A 74 9.61 4.63 22.97
C SER A 74 10.39 5.86 22.52
N LEU A 75 11.03 6.58 23.46
CA LEU A 75 11.81 7.77 23.17
C LEU A 75 13.22 7.38 22.74
N LYS A 76 13.68 7.84 21.58
CA LYS A 76 15.11 7.77 21.21
C LYS A 76 15.89 8.80 22.02
N THR A 77 16.29 8.42 23.22
CA THR A 77 17.16 9.24 24.08
C THR A 77 18.62 9.13 23.64
N LYS A 78 19.41 10.18 23.88
CA LYS A 78 20.84 10.27 23.54
C LYS A 78 21.75 9.21 24.20
N GLU A 79 21.19 8.31 25.00
CA GLU A 79 21.92 7.19 25.61
C GLU A 79 22.04 5.98 24.66
N ASP A 80 21.35 6.00 23.50
CA ASP A 80 21.37 4.94 22.48
C ASP A 80 22.30 5.22 21.27
N GLU A 81 23.15 6.27 21.34
CA GLU A 81 24.29 6.52 20.41
C GLU A 81 25.64 6.33 21.12
#